data_AF-A0A7I0K6U6-F1
#
_entry.id   AF-A0A7I0K6U6-F1
#
_cell.length_a   1.000
_cell.length_b   1.000
_cell.length_c   1.000
_cell.angle_alpha   90.00
_cell.angle_beta   90.00
_cell.angle_gamma   90.00
#
_symmetry.space_group_name_H-M   'P 1'
#
loop_
_entity.id
_entity.type
_entity.pdbx_description
1 polymer ?
#
loop_
_entity_poly.entity_id
_entity_poly.type
_entity_poly.pdbx_seq_one_letter_code
_entity_poly.pdbx_strand_id
1 'polypeptide(L)' 'MLARPDAYRCIECGLPYRAAGFSYYHGELANGAAYWSDRGILCSPRCSLAHHRKRAAEGTLREEPAPEPFEFPPVGRQ' A
#
# COMPACT_ATOMS: atom_id res chain seq x y z
N MET A 1 -0.09 13.73 -14.73
CA MET A 1 0.38 12.59 -13.89
C MET A 1 1.87 12.73 -13.66
N LEU A 2 2.30 13.14 -12.46
CA LEU A 2 3.73 13.17 -12.13
C LEU A 2 4.25 11.74 -11.96
N ALA A 3 5.37 11.43 -12.62
CA ALA A 3 6.07 10.16 -12.48
C ALA A 3 6.39 9.92 -11.00
N ARG A 4 5.66 8.97 -10.39
CA ARG A 4 5.83 8.60 -8.99
C ARG A 4 7.18 7.88 -8.85
N PRO A 5 7.97 8.17 -7.81
CA PRO A 5 9.26 7.51 -7.63
C PRO A 5 9.07 6.00 -7.62
N ASP A 6 9.91 5.30 -8.40
CA ASP A 6 9.98 3.83 -8.55
C ASP A 6 10.31 3.10 -7.22
N ALA A 7 10.40 3.84 -6.12
CA ALA A 7 10.82 3.38 -4.80
C ALA A 7 9.71 2.69 -4.00
N TYR A 8 8.45 2.76 -4.41
CA TYR A 8 7.37 2.12 -3.67
C TYR A 8 7.43 0.59 -3.81
N ARG A 9 7.33 -0.10 -2.68
CA ARG A 9 7.35 -1.57 -2.58
C ARG A 9 6.23 -2.03 -1.68
N CYS A 10 5.74 -3.25 -1.90
CA CYS A 10 4.81 -3.90 -0.99
C CYS A 10 5.43 -3.98 0.41
N ILE A 11 4.74 -3.46 1.42
CA ILE A 11 5.26 -3.44 2.80
C ILE A 11 5.31 -4.82 3.45
N GLU A 12 4.64 -5.82 2.86
CA GLU A 12 4.62 -7.20 3.39
C GLU A 12 5.64 -8.12 2.71
N CYS A 13 5.82 -8.01 1.40
CA CYS A 13 6.68 -8.93 0.64
C CYS A 13 7.80 -8.26 -0.15
N GLY A 14 7.88 -6.94 -0.15
CA GLY A 14 8.92 -6.18 -0.86
C GLY A 14 8.76 -6.11 -2.38
N LEU A 15 7.69 -6.68 -2.96
CA LEU A 15 7.45 -6.65 -4.41
C LEU A 15 7.45 -5.18 -4.92
N PRO A 16 8.25 -4.84 -5.95
CA PRO A 16 8.28 -3.50 -6.50
C PRO A 16 6.91 -3.08 -7.04
N TYR A 17 6.54 -1.83 -6.82
CA TYR A 17 5.44 -1.20 -7.55
C TYR A 17 5.73 -1.27 -9.06
N ARG A 18 4.69 -1.42 -9.91
CA ARG A 18 4.84 -1.65 -11.37
C ARG A 18 5.32 -3.05 -11.78
N ALA A 19 5.74 -3.90 -10.84
CA ALA A 19 6.12 -5.28 -11.17
C ALA A 19 4.90 -6.13 -11.57
N ALA A 20 5.16 -7.19 -12.34
CA ALA A 20 4.16 -8.21 -12.63
C ALA A 20 3.61 -8.81 -11.32
N GLY A 21 2.30 -8.98 -11.26
CA GLY A 21 1.60 -9.47 -10.07
C GLY A 21 1.24 -8.40 -9.04
N PHE A 22 1.54 -7.12 -9.29
CA PHE A 22 1.02 -6.01 -8.49
C PHE A 22 -0.40 -5.63 -8.94
N SER A 23 -1.36 -5.63 -8.03
CA SER A 23 -2.76 -5.28 -8.30
C SER A 23 -3.00 -3.76 -8.26
N TYR A 24 -3.70 -3.24 -9.27
CA TYR A 24 -4.08 -1.83 -9.39
C TYR A 24 -5.59 -1.64 -9.28
N TYR A 25 -6.02 -0.47 -8.83
CA TYR A 25 -7.44 -0.15 -8.73
C TYR A 25 -8.07 -0.12 -10.14
N HIS A 26 -9.14 -0.90 -10.35
CA HIS A 26 -9.71 -1.23 -11.67
C HIS A 26 -8.71 -1.85 -12.68
N GLY A 27 -7.61 -2.43 -12.20
CA GLY A 27 -6.58 -3.01 -13.07
C GLY A 27 -5.67 -1.99 -13.77
N GLU A 28 -5.90 -0.69 -13.56
CA GLU A 28 -5.22 0.39 -14.26
C GLU A 28 -4.08 0.99 -13.42
N LEU A 29 -2.85 0.95 -13.92
CA LEU A 29 -1.68 1.50 -13.24
C LEU A 29 -1.81 3.01 -12.92
N ALA A 30 -2.56 3.73 -13.75
CA ALA A 30 -2.91 5.14 -13.56
C ALA A 30 -3.67 5.39 -12.26
N ASN A 31 -4.49 4.42 -11.81
CA ASN A 31 -5.32 4.55 -10.62
C ASN A 31 -4.57 4.22 -9.31
N GLY A 32 -3.35 3.71 -9.40
CA GLY A 32 -2.57 3.35 -8.22
C GLY A 32 -2.81 1.92 -7.72
N ALA A 33 -2.18 1.60 -6.59
CA ALA A 33 -2.32 0.30 -5.94
C ALA A 33 -3.78 0.03 -5.54
N ALA A 34 -4.28 -1.17 -5.79
CA ALA A 34 -5.62 -1.59 -5.35
C ALA A 34 -5.74 -1.72 -3.82
N TYR A 35 -4.62 -1.97 -3.14
CA TYR A 35 -4.56 -2.24 -1.71
C TYR A 35 -3.49 -1.37 -1.05
N TRP A 36 -3.84 -0.77 0.09
CA TRP A 36 -2.94 0.05 0.89
C TRP A 36 -3.39 0.07 2.36
N SER A 37 -2.51 0.58 3.21
CA SER A 37 -2.79 0.92 4.60
C SER A 37 -2.12 2.25 4.96
N ASP A 38 -2.30 2.67 6.21
CA ASP A 38 -1.59 3.81 6.79
C ASP A 38 -0.06 3.70 6.75
N ARG A 39 0.46 2.48 6.56
CA ARG A 39 1.90 2.19 6.53
C ARG A 39 2.47 2.02 5.13
N GLY A 40 1.64 2.02 4.08
CA GLY A 40 2.08 1.92 2.70
C GLY A 40 1.23 1.01 1.81
N ILE A 41 1.75 0.66 0.65
CA ILE A 41 1.02 -0.08 -0.39
C ILE A 41 1.21 -1.60 -0.28
N LEU A 42 0.24 -2.34 -0.80
CA LEU A 42 0.19 -3.80 -0.78
C LEU A 42 -0.05 -4.32 -2.20
N CYS A 43 0.70 -5.33 -2.60
CA CYS A 43 0.66 -5.79 -3.99
C CYS A 43 -0.57 -6.64 -4.35
N SER A 44 -1.29 -7.20 -3.36
CA SER A 44 -2.32 -8.22 -3.60
C SER A 44 -3.29 -8.35 -2.42
N PRO A 45 -4.48 -8.95 -2.61
CA PRO A 45 -5.40 -9.23 -1.51
C PRO A 45 -4.76 -10.15 -0.46
N ARG A 46 -3.88 -11.07 -0.88
CA ARG A 46 -3.13 -11.94 0.03
C ARG A 46 -2.24 -11.15 0.98
N CYS A 47 -1.46 -10.19 0.47
CA CYS A 47 -0.64 -9.32 1.31
C CYS A 47 -1.50 -8.42 2.19
N SER A 48 -2.64 -7.94 1.71
CA SER A 48 -3.56 -7.14 2.53
C SER A 48 -4.08 -7.91 3.75
N LEU A 49 -4.54 -9.14 3.55
CA LEU A 49 -5.00 -10.00 4.64
C LEU A 49 -3.86 -10.39 5.60
N ALA A 50 -2.66 -10.65 5.08
CA ALA A 50 -1.49 -10.92 5.90
C ALA A 50 -1.13 -9.71 6.80
N HIS A 51 -1.10 -8.51 6.21
CA HIS A 51 -0.87 -7.27 6.95
C HIS A 51 -1.91 -7.07 8.05
N HIS A 52 -3.20 -7.21 7.73
CA HIS A 52 -4.27 -7.06 8.70
C HIS A 52 -4.12 -8.03 9.88
N ARG A 53 -3.85 -9.32 9.62
CA ARG A 53 -3.65 -10.33 10.67
C ARG A 53 -2.45 -10.01 11.55
N LYS A 54 -1.35 -9.55 10.96
CA LYS A 54 -0.16 -9.12 11.71
C LYS A 54 -0.50 -7.95 12.64
N ARG A 55 -1.18 -6.92 12.13
CA ARG A 55 -1.60 -5.76 12.92
C ARG A 55 -2.57 -6.14 14.05
N ALA A 56 -3.47 -7.10 13.79
CA ALA A 56 -4.38 -7.64 14.79
C ALA A 56 -3.61 -8.31 15.95
N ALA A 57 -2.65 -9.17 15.62
CA ALA A 57 -1.80 -9.84 16.61
C ALA A 57 -0.92 -8.86 17.41
N GLU A 58 -0.48 -7.78 16.77
CA GLU A 58 0.28 -6.69 17.42
C GLU A 58 -0.61 -5.74 18.23
N GLY A 59 -1.94 -5.82 18.13
CA GLY A 59 -2.85 -4.85 18.76
C GLY A 59 -2.75 -3.45 18.17
N THR A 60 -2.32 -3.32 16.91
CA THR A 60 -2.08 -2.02 16.25
C THR A 60 -3.02 -1.73 15.07
N LEU A 61 -4.17 -2.42 15.01
CA LEU A 61 -5.23 -2.09 14.05
C LEU A 61 -5.76 -0.69 14.32
N ARG A 62 -6.04 0.07 13.25
CA ARG A 62 -6.79 1.31 13.37
C ARG A 62 -8.28 1.02 13.46
N GLU A 63 -8.96 1.86 14.23
CA GLU A 63 -10.43 1.87 14.33
C GLU A 63 -11.06 2.55 13.11
N GLU A 64 -10.33 3.46 12.48
CA GLU A 64 -10.76 4.18 11.27
C GLU A 64 -10.09 3.61 10.01
N PRO A 65 -10.77 3.66 8.85
CA PRO A 65 -10.18 3.27 7.57
C PRO A 65 -8.86 3.98 7.31
N ALA A 66 -7.93 3.29 6.64
CA ALA A 66 -6.75 3.98 6.13
C ALA A 66 -7.22 5.09 5.19
N PRO A 67 -6.74 6.33 5.37
CA PRO A 67 -7.15 7.42 4.51
C PRO A 67 -6.59 7.19 3.09
N GLU A 68 -7.03 7.98 2.11
CA GLU A 68 -6.62 7.75 0.71
C GLU A 68 -5.08 7.73 0.59
N PRO A 69 -4.51 6.76 -0.14
CA PRO A 69 -3.07 6.48 -0.11
C PRO A 69 -2.22 7.61 -0.69
N PHE A 70 -2.88 8.58 -1.35
CA PHE A 70 -2.26 9.65 -2.12
C PHE A 70 -2.62 11.05 -1.61
N GLU A 71 -3.44 11.15 -0.56
CA GLU A 71 -3.75 12.43 0.09
C GLU A 71 -2.67 12.88 1.09
N PHE A 72 -1.68 12.03 1.42
CA PHE A 72 -0.59 12.40 2.33
C PHE A 72 0.74 12.55 1.60
N PRO A 73 1.46 13.68 1.78
CA PRO A 73 2.88 13.74 1.48
C PRO A 73 3.61 12.73 2.40
N PRO A 74 4.77 12.20 1.98
CA PRO A 74 5.54 11.28 2.81
C PRO A 74 5.82 11.92 4.18
N VAL A 75 5.45 11.23 5.25
CA VAL A 75 5.90 11.58 6.61
C VAL A 75 7.43 11.56 6.62
N GLY A 76 8.04 12.73 6.80
CA GLY A 76 9.43 12.88 7.22
C GLY A 76 10.45 13.26 6.16
N ARG A 77 10.64 14.56 5.95
CA ARG A 77 11.98 15.15 6.02
C ARG A 77 11.94 16.18 7.15
N GLN A 78 12.52 15.82 8.29
CA GLN A 78 13.02 16.77 9.28
C GLN A 78 14.54 16.69 9.22
#